data_AF-A0A956XW07-F1
#
_entry.id   AF-A0A956XW07-F1
#
_cell.length_a   1.000
_cell.length_b   1.000
_cell.length_c   1.000
_cell.angle_alpha   90.00
_cell.angle_beta   90.00
_cell.angle_gamma   90.00
#
_symmetry.space_group_name_H-M   'P 1'
#
loop_
_entity.id
_entity.type
_entity.pdbx_description
1 polymer ?
#
loop_
_entity_poly.entity_id
_entity_poly.type
_entity_poly.pdbx_seq_one_letter_code
_entity_poly.pdbx_strand_id
1 'polypeptide(L)'
;MNLKSTFRLLGLLVWVCVFGMSVAYGQQSSYRAADCPDELDLFDFSVEVAGETYQCGALTVPQNRQTLDGRTVSLPVLTLNATGPTDQAPIVYLSGGPGGSAIAELDYWRTSPLRMFHDIILVEQRGTALTSPNLLCPEFQEGMMLPVTA
;
A
#
# COMPACT_ATOMS: atom_id res chain seq x y z
N MET A 1 33.66 -11.26 -45.81
CA MET A 1 32.42 -10.72 -45.18
C MET A 1 31.69 -9.87 -46.20
N ASN A 2 30.43 -10.18 -46.47
CA ASN A 2 29.70 -9.64 -47.62
C ASN A 2 28.85 -8.44 -47.18
N LEU A 3 29.08 -7.26 -47.75
CA LEU A 3 28.49 -5.96 -47.34
C LEU A 3 26.96 -5.98 -47.25
N LYS A 4 26.31 -6.87 -48.02
CA LYS A 4 24.85 -7.09 -48.02
C LYS A 4 24.34 -7.80 -46.75
N SER A 5 25.17 -8.63 -46.12
CA SER A 5 24.83 -9.35 -44.88
C SER A 5 24.92 -8.43 -43.66
N THR A 6 25.87 -7.49 -43.64
CA THR A 6 26.00 -6.47 -42.59
C THR A 6 24.83 -5.49 -42.61
N PHE A 7 24.37 -5.06 -43.78
CA PHE A 7 23.17 -4.19 -43.90
C PHE A 7 21.88 -4.88 -43.44
N ARG A 8 21.75 -6.19 -43.67
CA ARG A 8 20.60 -6.98 -43.21
C ARG A 8 20.58 -7.18 -41.69
N LEU A 9 21.74 -7.44 -41.07
CA LEU A 9 21.84 -7.54 -39.61
C LEU A 9 21.61 -6.21 -38.90
N LEU A 10 22.17 -5.10 -39.42
CA LEU A 10 21.91 -3.77 -38.86
C LEU A 10 20.43 -3.37 -38.99
N GLY A 11 19.79 -3.63 -40.13
CA GLY A 11 18.37 -3.36 -40.32
C GLY A 11 17.48 -4.15 -39.36
N LEU A 12 17.81 -5.41 -39.09
CA LEU A 12 17.07 -6.27 -38.17
C LEU A 12 17.25 -5.83 -36.71
N LEU A 13 18.47 -5.44 -36.31
CA LEU A 13 18.77 -4.90 -34.98
C LEU A 13 18.05 -3.57 -34.71
N VAL A 14 18.01 -2.66 -35.69
CA VAL A 14 17.25 -1.40 -35.58
C VAL A 14 15.75 -1.66 -35.46
N TRP A 15 15.21 -2.65 -36.18
CA TRP A 15 13.79 -3.00 -36.10
C TRP A 15 13.42 -3.61 -34.73
N VAL A 16 14.27 -4.47 -34.15
CA VAL A 16 14.07 -4.99 -32.79
C VAL A 16 14.14 -3.88 -31.73
N CYS A 17 15.04 -2.91 -31.87
CA CYS A 17 15.13 -1.80 -30.91
C CYS A 17 13.96 -0.79 -31.01
N VAL A 18 13.41 -0.57 -32.21
CA VAL A 18 12.33 0.40 -32.42
C VAL A 18 10.94 -0.20 -32.19
N PHE A 19 10.73 -1.49 -32.49
CA PHE A 19 9.42 -2.16 -32.35
C PHE A 19 9.31 -3.17 -31.18
N GLY A 20 10.43 -3.59 -30.57
CA GLY A 20 10.43 -4.57 -29.47
C GLY A 20 10.10 -3.97 -28.10
N MET A 21 10.08 -2.65 -27.97
CA MET A 21 9.73 -1.95 -26.73
C MET A 21 8.25 -1.62 -26.70
N SER A 22 7.41 -2.66 -26.71
CA SER A 22 6.06 -2.53 -26.15
C SER A 22 6.24 -2.31 -24.65
N VAL A 23 6.45 -1.05 -24.24
CA VAL A 23 6.33 -0.69 -22.83
C VAL A 23 4.86 -0.88 -22.50
N ALA A 24 4.52 -2.04 -21.95
CA ALA A 24 3.29 -2.21 -21.22
C ALA A 24 3.40 -1.29 -19.99
N TYR A 25 3.04 -0.01 -20.15
CA TYR A 25 2.64 0.85 -19.05
C TYR A 25 1.29 0.33 -18.52
N GLY A 26 1.30 -0.91 -18.03
CA GLY A 26 0.25 -1.43 -17.19
C GLY A 26 0.36 -0.71 -15.86
N GLN A 27 -0.67 0.06 -15.52
CA GLN A 27 -0.92 0.58 -14.18
C GLN A 27 -1.08 -0.60 -13.21
N GLN A 28 0.03 -1.24 -12.88
CA GLN A 28 0.11 -2.41 -12.00
C GLN A 28 -0.02 -1.92 -10.55
N SER A 29 -0.70 -2.69 -9.69
CA SER A 29 -0.62 -2.47 -8.25
C SER A 29 0.83 -2.56 -7.79
N SER A 30 1.27 -1.61 -6.97
CA SER A 30 2.62 -1.60 -6.41
C SER A 30 2.57 -1.41 -4.90
N TYR A 31 3.49 -2.04 -4.20
CA TYR A 31 3.70 -1.85 -2.78
C TYR A 31 5.12 -1.31 -2.58
N ARG A 32 5.27 -0.32 -1.71
CA ARG A 32 6.58 0.16 -1.24
C ARG A 32 6.56 0.36 0.26
N ALA A 33 7.74 0.22 0.88
CA ALA A 33 7.97 0.77 2.21
C ALA A 33 7.70 2.28 2.19
N ALA A 34 7.09 2.79 3.24
CA ALA A 34 6.70 4.19 3.38
C ALA A 34 6.83 4.61 4.84
N ASP A 35 6.87 5.92 5.05
CA ASP A 35 6.81 6.47 6.41
C ASP A 35 5.46 6.13 7.05
N CYS A 36 5.50 5.98 8.36
CA CYS A 36 4.31 5.70 9.15
C CYS A 36 3.44 6.96 9.26
N PRO A 37 2.10 6.83 9.24
CA PRO A 37 1.21 7.98 9.46
C PRO A 37 1.48 8.61 10.83
N ASP A 38 1.49 9.94 10.91
CA ASP A 38 1.73 10.69 12.16
C ASP A 38 0.65 10.38 13.21
N GLU A 39 -0.54 9.94 12.78
CA GLU A 39 -1.62 9.51 13.67
C GLU A 39 -1.23 8.27 14.50
N LEU A 40 -0.18 7.53 14.11
CA LEU A 40 0.36 6.45 14.90
C LEU A 40 1.05 6.93 16.19
N ASP A 41 1.52 8.19 16.22
CA ASP A 41 2.16 8.77 17.40
C ASP A 41 1.17 9.05 18.55
N LEU A 42 -0.14 8.99 18.27
CA LEU A 42 -1.19 9.12 19.27
C LEU A 42 -1.39 7.85 20.10
N PHE A 43 -0.88 6.71 19.63
CA PHE A 43 -0.91 5.45 20.38
C PHE A 43 0.34 5.35 21.26
N ASP A 44 0.22 4.78 22.46
CA ASP A 44 1.38 4.55 23.35
C ASP A 44 2.28 3.44 22.77
N PHE A 45 3.13 3.84 21.83
CA PHE A 45 4.09 3.02 21.11
C PHE A 45 5.42 2.85 21.85
N SER A 46 5.49 3.15 23.15
CA SER A 46 6.74 3.16 23.93
C SER A 46 7.55 1.86 23.93
N VAL A 47 6.95 0.71 23.59
CA VAL A 47 7.62 -0.60 23.50
C VAL A 47 7.83 -1.09 22.07
N GLU A 48 7.33 -0.37 21.07
CA GLU A 48 7.39 -0.74 19.66
C GLU A 48 8.42 0.13 18.94
N VAL A 49 9.19 -0.47 18.04
CA VAL A 49 10.29 0.18 17.33
C VAL A 49 10.09 0.01 15.82
N ALA A 50 10.00 1.13 15.10
CA ALA A 50 9.85 1.14 13.66
C ALA A 50 11.03 0.43 12.98
N GLY A 51 10.74 -0.47 12.05
CA GLY A 51 11.73 -1.32 11.38
C GLY A 51 12.12 -2.58 12.15
N GLU A 52 11.78 -2.70 13.43
CA GLU A 52 12.09 -3.89 14.25
C GLU A 52 10.84 -4.66 14.66
N THR A 53 9.87 -3.98 15.29
CA THR A 53 8.64 -4.62 15.78
C THR A 53 7.43 -4.33 14.87
N TYR A 54 7.52 -3.29 14.04
CA TYR A 54 6.53 -2.96 13.02
C TYR A 54 7.14 -2.26 11.81
N GLN A 55 6.45 -2.27 10.66
CA GLN A 55 6.82 -1.52 9.46
C GLN A 55 5.58 -0.91 8.81
N CYS A 56 5.79 0.23 8.14
CA CYS A 56 4.76 0.88 7.35
C CYS A 56 5.06 0.78 5.85
N GLY A 57 4.00 0.74 5.06
CA GLY A 57 4.07 0.71 3.62
C GLY A 57 2.85 1.36 2.97
N ALA A 58 2.96 1.58 1.67
CA ALA A 58 1.90 2.12 0.85
C ALA A 58 1.62 1.16 -0.32
N LEU A 59 0.39 0.66 -0.39
CA LEU A 59 -0.14 -0.10 -1.51
C LEU A 59 -0.86 0.85 -2.47
N THR A 60 -0.25 1.12 -3.62
CA THR A 60 -0.85 1.91 -4.70
C THR A 60 -1.58 1.01 -5.67
N VAL A 61 -2.87 1.29 -5.90
CA VAL A 61 -3.74 0.51 -6.79
C VAL A 61 -4.48 1.42 -7.78
N PRO A 62 -4.91 0.91 -8.95
CA PRO A 62 -5.77 1.68 -9.84
C PRO A 62 -7.04 2.16 -9.13
N GLN A 63 -7.49 3.37 -9.47
CA GLN A 63 -8.77 3.91 -9.00
C GLN A 63 -9.93 3.09 -9.56
N ASN A 64 -9.88 2.82 -10.87
CA ASN A 64 -10.82 1.96 -11.56
C ASN A 64 -10.05 0.79 -12.20
N ARG A 65 -10.35 -0.44 -11.79
CA ARG A 65 -9.71 -1.64 -12.37
C ARG A 65 -10.26 -2.03 -13.74
N GLN A 66 -11.44 -1.52 -14.11
CA GLN A 66 -12.04 -1.73 -15.43
C GLN A 66 -11.49 -0.72 -16.46
N THR A 67 -11.06 0.46 -16.02
CA THR A 67 -10.49 1.50 -16.87
C THR A 67 -9.17 2.00 -16.28
N LEU A 68 -8.04 1.54 -16.82
CA LEU A 68 -6.70 1.94 -16.38
C LEU A 68 -6.34 3.34 -16.93
N ASP A 69 -7.05 4.36 -16.45
CA ASP A 69 -6.93 5.76 -16.88
C ASP A 69 -5.79 6.54 -16.19
N GLY A 70 -4.93 5.84 -15.45
CA GLY A 70 -3.80 6.42 -14.73
C GLY A 70 -4.12 6.95 -13.33
N ARG A 71 -5.40 7.03 -12.94
CA ARG A 71 -5.76 7.43 -11.57
C ARG A 71 -5.52 6.28 -10.61
N THR A 72 -4.94 6.59 -9.45
CA THR A 72 -4.59 5.61 -8.42
C THR A 72 -5.11 6.00 -7.06
N VAL A 73 -5.21 5.03 -6.17
CA VAL A 73 -5.42 5.23 -4.73
C VAL A 73 -4.24 4.62 -3.99
N SER A 74 -3.68 5.38 -3.04
CA SER A 74 -2.68 4.94 -2.09
C SER A 74 -3.37 4.47 -0.80
N LEU A 75 -3.10 3.22 -0.43
CA LEU A 75 -3.62 2.57 0.77
C LEU A 75 -2.47 2.36 1.77
N PRO A 76 -2.48 3.04 2.92
CA PRO A 76 -1.54 2.72 3.99
C PRO A 76 -1.68 1.27 4.46
N VAL A 77 -0.54 0.67 4.78
CA VAL A 77 -0.41 -0.68 5.32
C VAL A 77 0.53 -0.63 6.50
N LEU A 78 0.08 -1.13 7.65
CA LEU A 78 0.89 -1.31 8.84
C LEU A 78 1.08 -2.80 9.10
N THR A 79 2.32 -3.25 9.16
CA THR A 79 2.68 -4.62 9.52
C THR A 79 3.24 -4.62 10.93
N LEU A 80 2.59 -5.37 11.82
CA LEU A 80 3.10 -5.71 13.13
C LEU A 80 3.80 -7.06 13.03
N ASN A 81 5.09 -7.10 13.33
CA ASN A 81 5.83 -8.36 13.32
C ASN A 81 5.32 -9.28 14.43
N ALA A 82 5.37 -10.57 14.18
CA ALA A 82 5.14 -11.56 15.22
C ALA A 82 6.12 -11.34 16.39
N THR A 83 5.63 -11.51 17.61
CA THR A 83 6.46 -11.32 18.82
C THR A 83 7.29 -12.54 19.18
N GLY A 84 6.96 -13.71 18.60
CA GLY A 84 7.75 -14.94 18.69
C GLY A 84 8.31 -15.37 17.33
N PRO A 85 9.22 -16.36 17.30
CA PRO A 85 9.64 -16.98 16.05
C PRO A 85 8.43 -17.60 15.35
N THR A 86 8.26 -17.31 14.05
CA THR A 86 7.16 -17.88 13.27
C THR A 86 7.55 -18.15 11.83
N ASP A 87 6.98 -19.21 11.27
CA ASP A 87 6.92 -19.55 9.84
C ASP A 87 5.49 -19.53 9.29
N GLN A 88 4.52 -19.07 10.10
CA GLN A 88 3.11 -19.07 9.76
C GLN A 88 2.74 -17.92 8.82
N ALA A 89 1.69 -18.13 8.03
CA ALA A 89 1.18 -17.09 7.15
C ALA A 89 0.69 -15.86 7.94
N PRO A 90 0.87 -14.64 7.42
CA PRO A 90 0.40 -13.44 8.07
C PRO A 90 -1.13 -13.37 8.11
N ILE A 91 -1.67 -12.64 9.08
CA ILE A 91 -3.09 -12.28 9.13
C ILE A 91 -3.26 -10.91 8.51
N VAL A 92 -4.00 -10.84 7.40
CA VAL A 92 -4.41 -9.56 6.80
C VAL A 92 -5.77 -9.16 7.36
N TYR A 93 -5.82 -8.04 8.07
CA TYR A 93 -7.03 -7.52 8.69
C TYR A 93 -7.57 -6.29 7.96
N LEU A 94 -8.89 -6.28 7.80
CA LEU A 94 -9.67 -5.17 7.27
C LEU A 94 -10.73 -4.81 8.31
N SER A 95 -10.74 -3.55 8.74
CA SER A 95 -11.75 -3.06 9.68
C SER A 95 -13.16 -3.12 9.07
N GLY A 96 -14.15 -3.30 9.94
CA GLY A 96 -15.58 -3.27 9.60
C GLY A 96 -16.13 -1.85 9.42
N GLY A 97 -17.46 -1.72 9.46
CA GLY A 97 -18.14 -0.43 9.26
C GLY A 97 -19.23 -0.50 8.19
N PRO A 98 -19.16 0.27 7.09
CA PRO A 98 -17.96 0.68 6.33
C PRO A 98 -17.24 1.93 6.82
N GLY A 99 -16.01 2.16 6.31
CA GLY A 99 -15.21 3.35 6.60
C GLY A 99 -14.29 3.25 7.83
N GLY A 100 -14.29 2.09 8.51
CA GLY A 100 -13.37 1.83 9.62
C GLY A 100 -11.91 1.79 9.17
N SER A 101 -11.04 2.31 10.03
CA SER A 101 -9.59 2.28 9.86
C SER A 101 -9.04 1.06 10.60
N ALA A 102 -8.39 0.15 9.88
CA ALA A 102 -7.70 -0.98 10.50
C ALA A 102 -6.55 -0.52 11.38
N ILE A 103 -5.89 0.58 10.99
CA ILE A 103 -4.82 1.20 11.76
C ILE A 103 -5.35 1.84 13.06
N ALA A 104 -6.57 2.36 13.08
CA ALA A 104 -7.17 2.87 14.31
C ALA A 104 -7.46 1.77 15.37
N GLU A 105 -7.46 0.49 14.97
CA GLU A 105 -7.62 -0.67 15.86
C GLU A 105 -6.28 -1.27 16.31
N LEU A 106 -5.20 -0.52 16.16
CA LEU A 106 -3.84 -0.97 16.43
C LEU A 106 -3.63 -1.56 17.82
N ASP A 107 -4.14 -0.93 18.88
CA ASP A 107 -3.95 -1.44 20.25
C ASP A 107 -4.55 -2.83 20.46
N TYR A 108 -5.68 -3.12 19.80
CA TYR A 108 -6.30 -4.44 19.82
C TYR A 108 -5.40 -5.48 19.16
N TRP A 109 -4.85 -5.17 17.98
CA TRP A 109 -4.01 -6.09 17.23
C TRP A 109 -2.61 -6.25 17.79
N ARG A 110 -2.03 -5.18 18.34
CA ARG A 110 -0.73 -5.19 19.00
C ARG A 110 -0.70 -6.16 20.17
N THR A 111 -1.77 -6.20 20.95
CA THR A 111 -1.89 -7.07 22.14
C THR A 111 -2.56 -8.41 21.86
N SER A 112 -2.94 -8.66 20.61
CA SER A 112 -3.62 -9.89 20.21
C SER A 112 -2.72 -11.12 20.47
N PRO A 113 -3.24 -12.19 21.11
CA PRO A 113 -2.52 -13.45 21.25
C PRO A 113 -2.10 -14.05 19.91
N LEU A 114 -2.79 -13.71 18.83
CA LEU A 114 -2.45 -14.14 17.47
C LEU A 114 -1.10 -13.58 17.01
N ARG A 115 -0.69 -12.40 17.50
CA ARG A 115 0.61 -11.80 17.16
C ARG A 115 1.79 -12.62 17.72
N MET A 116 1.56 -13.55 18.64
CA MET A 116 2.62 -14.49 19.04
C MET A 116 3.08 -15.38 17.88
N PHE A 117 2.18 -15.67 16.94
CA PHE A 117 2.40 -16.64 15.87
C PHE A 117 2.28 -16.04 14.47
N HIS A 118 1.74 -14.84 14.31
CA HIS A 118 1.49 -14.25 13.00
C HIS A 118 1.97 -12.81 12.95
N ASP A 119 2.59 -12.43 11.83
CA ASP A 119 2.61 -11.02 11.46
C ASP A 119 1.17 -10.57 11.22
N ILE A 120 0.82 -9.40 11.75
CA ILE A 120 -0.51 -8.82 11.58
C ILE A 120 -0.39 -7.64 10.60
N ILE A 121 -1.10 -7.72 9.49
CA ILE A 121 -1.09 -6.70 8.44
C ILE A 121 -2.42 -5.96 8.49
N LEU A 122 -2.38 -4.72 8.97
CA LEU A 122 -3.53 -3.81 9.03
C LEU A 122 -3.54 -2.99 7.73
N VAL A 123 -4.62 -3.11 6.96
CA VAL A 123 -4.73 -2.44 5.65
C VAL A 123 -5.85 -1.42 5.69
N GLU A 124 -5.53 -0.18 5.34
CA GLU A 124 -6.53 0.85 5.12
C GLU A 124 -7.31 0.57 3.84
N GLN A 125 -8.64 0.58 3.96
CA GLN A 125 -9.52 0.38 2.82
C GLN A 125 -9.67 1.67 2.02
N ARG A 126 -9.87 1.56 0.71
CA ARG A 126 -10.08 2.70 -0.18
C ARG A 126 -11.15 3.66 0.37
N GLY A 127 -10.79 4.93 0.53
CA GLY A 127 -11.71 5.99 0.96
C GLY A 127 -11.76 6.22 2.46
N THR A 128 -11.05 5.44 3.28
CA THR A 128 -10.89 5.72 4.73
C THR A 128 -9.99 6.94 4.95
N ALA A 129 -10.00 7.47 6.16
CA ALA A 129 -9.36 8.75 6.52
C ALA A 129 -7.89 8.85 6.08
N LEU A 130 -7.10 7.79 6.26
CA LEU A 130 -5.67 7.77 5.98
C LEU A 130 -5.32 7.48 4.51
N THR A 131 -6.31 7.18 3.67
CA THR A 131 -6.06 6.91 2.24
C THR A 131 -5.93 8.18 1.42
N SER A 132 -5.30 8.08 0.26
CA SER A 132 -5.24 9.18 -0.71
C SER A 132 -5.67 8.72 -2.10
N PRO A 133 -6.76 9.26 -2.66
CA PRO A 133 -7.77 10.11 -2.03
C PRO A 133 -8.58 9.39 -0.93
N ASN A 134 -8.99 10.13 0.11
CA ASN A 134 -10.00 9.71 1.10
C ASN A 134 -11.40 10.23 0.73
N LEU A 135 -12.43 9.75 1.44
CA LEU A 135 -13.83 10.17 1.30
C LEU A 135 -14.32 10.92 2.56
N LEU A 136 -13.43 11.67 3.21
CA LEU A 136 -13.84 12.55 4.30
C LEU A 136 -14.73 13.65 3.75
N CYS A 137 -15.77 14.01 4.52
CA CYS A 137 -16.72 15.07 4.19
C CYS A 137 -16.59 16.17 5.25
N PRO A 138 -15.74 17.18 5.06
CA PRO A 138 -15.54 18.26 6.03
C PRO A 138 -16.86 18.94 6.41
N GLU A 139 -17.76 19.14 5.46
CA GLU A 139 -19.07 19.76 5.69
C GLU A 139 -19.93 18.94 6.65
N PHE A 140 -19.80 17.61 6.61
CA PHE A 140 -20.49 16.71 7.53
C PHE A 140 -19.81 16.70 8.91
N GLN A 141 -18.47 16.72 8.97
CA GLN A 141 -17.73 16.77 10.23
C GLN A 141 -17.97 18.09 10.98
N GLU A 142 -17.96 19.22 10.29
CA GLU A 142 -18.30 20.54 10.83
C GLU A 142 -19.74 20.56 11.37
N GLY A 143 -20.69 20.02 10.59
CA GLY A 143 -22.09 19.92 10.99
C GLY A 143 -22.34 19.03 12.21
N MET A 144 -21.44 18.08 12.48
CA MET A 144 -21.48 17.19 13.65
C MET A 144 -20.55 17.60 14.80
N MET A 145 -19.85 18.75 14.69
CA MET A 145 -18.82 19.20 15.65
C MET A 145 -17.74 18.14 15.93
N LEU A 146 -17.40 17.30 14.96
CA LEU A 146 -16.24 16.41 15.07
C LEU A 146 -14.96 17.17 14.68
N PRO A 147 -13.82 16.92 15.35
CA PRO A 147 -12.56 17.54 14.96
C PRO A 147 -12.22 17.14 13.51
N VAL A 148 -11.98 18.15 12.66
CA VAL A 148 -11.52 17.96 11.29
C VAL A 148 -9.99 17.94 11.33
N THR A 149 -9.39 16.76 11.18
CA THR A 149 -7.96 16.63 10.91
C THR A 149 -7.79 16.14 9.47
N ALA A 150 -6.89 16.80 8.75
CA ALA A 150 -6.60 16.60 7.33
C ALA A 150 -5.22 15.96 7.15
#